data_AF-A0A0C2VGY6-F1
#
_entry.id   AF-A0A0C2VGY6-F1
#
_cell.length_a   1.000
_cell.length_b   1.000
_cell.length_c   1.000
_cell.angle_alpha   90.00
_cell.angle_beta   90.00
_cell.angle_gamma   90.00
#
_symmetry.space_group_name_H-M   'P 1'
#
loop_
_entity.id
_entity.type
_entity.pdbx_description
1 polymer ?
#
loop_
_entity_poly.entity_id
_entity_poly.type
_entity_poly.pdbx_seq_one_letter_code
_entity_poly.pdbx_strand_id
1 'polypeptide(L)'
;MIGFIIAAIVIMGAGTVLSIMGDQIAVITGLGSSFVGSLLVGATTSLPEAVSVLIALRLKNINLAMGSILGRYIFNMLILEGSDLIYREGAIITSVLDSHLTTAICVTILSVIAIWVVFMKKA
;
A
#
# COMPACT_ATOMS: atom_id res chain seq x y z
N MET A 1 -4.66 6.94 25.46
CA MET A 1 -4.89 8.06 24.53
C MET A 1 -3.59 8.80 24.19
N ILE A 2 -2.84 9.31 25.17
CA ILE A 2 -1.55 10.01 24.91
C ILE A 2 -0.54 9.14 24.13
N GLY A 3 -0.38 7.87 24.52
CA GLY A 3 0.54 6.95 23.83
C GLY A 3 0.14 6.64 22.39
N PHE A 4 -1.16 6.65 22.08
CA PHE A 4 -1.66 6.48 20.72
C PHE A 4 -1.32 7.68 19.84
N ILE A 5 -1.51 8.90 20.37
CA ILE A 5 -1.17 10.14 19.65
C ILE A 5 0.33 10.21 19.35
N ILE A 6 1.17 9.88 20.33
CA ILE A 6 2.63 9.85 20.15
C ILE A 6 3.01 8.83 19.07
N ALA A 7 2.46 7.62 19.15
CA ALA A 7 2.71 6.58 18.14
C ALA A 7 2.26 7.02 16.75
N ALA A 8 1.10 7.66 16.62
CA ALA A 8 0.59 8.17 15.35
C ALA A 8 1.54 9.21 14.72
N ILE A 9 2.04 10.17 15.50
CA ILE A 9 2.99 11.19 15.03
C ILE A 9 4.30 10.52 14.58
N VAL A 10 4.82 9.57 15.35
CA VAL A 10 6.05 8.84 15.01
C VAL A 10 5.87 8.06 13.71
N ILE A 11 4.73 7.37 13.54
CA ILE A 11 4.42 6.63 12.31
C ILE A 11 4.32 7.56 11.10
N MET A 12 3.68 8.73 11.25
CA MET A 12 3.63 9.72 10.17
C MET A 12 5.03 10.19 9.77
N GLY A 13 5.88 10.53 10.73
CA GLY A 13 7.27 10.93 10.45
C GLY A 13 8.09 9.81 9.79
N ALA A 14 7.97 8.59 10.31
CA ALA A 14 8.64 7.41 9.76
C ALA A 14 8.17 7.10 8.33
N GLY A 15 6.88 7.27 8.03
CA GLY A 15 6.32 7.09 6.69
C GLY A 15 6.92 8.05 5.66
N THR A 16 7.08 9.33 6.02
CA THR A 16 7.73 10.32 5.15
C THR A 16 9.18 9.96 4.87
N VAL A 17 9.94 9.59 5.93
CA VAL A 17 11.34 9.16 5.78
C VAL A 17 11.43 7.92 4.90
N LEU A 18 10.53 6.94 5.09
CA LEU A 18 10.49 5.73 4.29
C LEU A 18 10.30 6.03 2.79
N SER A 19 9.42 6.98 2.44
CA SER A 19 9.23 7.39 1.04
C SER A 19 10.50 8.00 0.44
N ILE A 20 11.16 8.91 1.16
CA ILE A 20 12.39 9.57 0.71
C ILE A 20 13.53 8.54 0.55
N MET A 21 13.68 7.63 1.50
CA MET A 21 14.68 6.56 1.41
C MET A 21 14.37 5.60 0.25
N GLY A 22 13.09 5.33 -0.04
CA GLY A 22 12.65 4.56 -1.20
C GLY A 22 13.14 5.18 -2.51
N ASP A 23 12.98 6.49 -2.69
CA ASP A 23 13.49 7.19 -3.88
C ASP A 23 15.02 7.15 -3.96
N GLN A 24 15.72 7.29 -2.84
CA GLN A 24 17.19 7.17 -2.82
C GLN A 24 17.66 5.77 -3.20
N ILE A 25 16.99 4.72 -2.71
CA ILE A 25 17.26 3.34 -3.11
C ILE A 25 17.03 3.16 -4.61
N ALA A 26 15.97 3.73 -5.16
CA ALA A 26 15.70 3.69 -6.60
C ALA A 26 16.84 4.30 -7.43
N VAL A 27 17.36 5.46 -6.99
CA VAL A 27 18.48 6.13 -7.66
C VAL A 27 19.77 5.31 -7.58
N ILE A 28 20.10 4.76 -6.41
CA ILE A 28 21.36 4.02 -6.19
C ILE A 28 21.34 2.67 -6.92
N THR A 29 20.20 1.97 -6.89
CA THR A 29 20.06 0.65 -7.51
C THR A 29 19.78 0.72 -9.01
N GLY A 30 19.41 1.88 -9.53
CA GLY A 30 18.92 2.06 -10.90
C GLY A 30 17.55 1.40 -11.15
N LEU A 31 16.93 0.83 -10.11
CA LEU A 31 15.57 0.30 -10.17
C LEU A 31 14.63 1.51 -10.09
N GLY A 32 13.97 1.87 -11.19
CA GLY A 32 13.15 3.10 -11.27
C GLY A 32 12.21 3.30 -10.06
N SER A 33 11.96 4.56 -9.69
CA SER A 33 11.18 4.96 -8.49
C SER A 33 9.84 4.23 -8.36
N SER A 34 9.17 4.00 -9.49
CA SER A 34 7.94 3.21 -9.56
C SER A 34 8.10 1.77 -9.05
N PHE A 35 9.19 1.07 -9.38
CA PHE A 35 9.41 -0.31 -8.93
C PHE A 35 9.68 -0.36 -7.42
N VAL A 36 10.55 0.51 -6.92
CA VAL A 36 10.90 0.57 -5.50
C VAL A 36 9.71 1.04 -4.66
N GLY A 37 8.97 2.05 -5.10
CA GLY A 37 7.74 2.49 -4.45
C GLY A 37 6.69 1.36 -4.39
N SER A 38 6.45 0.67 -5.51
CA SER A 38 5.46 -0.41 -5.56
C SER A 38 5.82 -1.58 -4.65
N LEU A 39 7.09 -2.03 -4.69
CA LEU A 39 7.52 -3.24 -4.01
C LEU A 39 7.92 -2.98 -2.55
N LEU A 40 8.88 -2.09 -2.31
CA LEU A 40 9.47 -1.86 -0.99
C LEU A 40 8.55 -1.02 -0.10
N VAL A 41 8.06 0.11 -0.62
CA VAL A 41 7.15 0.98 0.16
C VAL A 41 5.79 0.29 0.32
N GLY A 42 5.27 -0.34 -0.74
CA GLY A 42 4.06 -1.18 -0.66
C GLY A 42 4.17 -2.31 0.38
N ALA A 43 5.23 -3.13 0.33
CA ALA A 43 5.39 -4.22 1.30
C ALA A 43 5.52 -3.71 2.74
N THR A 44 6.26 -2.61 2.95
CA THR A 44 6.47 -2.06 4.29
C THR A 44 5.17 -1.48 4.88
N THR A 45 4.34 -0.82 4.06
CA THR A 45 3.07 -0.26 4.50
C THR A 45 1.99 -1.31 4.75
N SER A 46 2.04 -2.46 4.07
CA SER A 46 1.11 -3.58 4.29
C SER A 46 1.51 -4.54 5.41
N LEU A 47 2.76 -4.50 5.89
CA LEU A 47 3.22 -5.34 7.00
C LEU A 47 2.40 -5.15 8.29
N PRO A 48 2.14 -3.92 8.77
CA PRO A 48 1.33 -3.67 9.96
C PRO A 48 -0.10 -4.20 9.85
N GLU A 49 -0.69 -4.14 8.65
CA GLU A 49 -2.01 -4.72 8.37
C GLU A 49 -1.99 -6.23 8.47
N ALA A 50 -1.00 -6.88 7.83
CA ALA A 50 -0.84 -8.32 7.92
C ALA A 50 -0.69 -8.79 9.39
N VAL A 51 0.06 -8.03 10.20
CA VAL A 51 0.19 -8.27 11.65
C VAL A 51 -1.15 -8.09 12.37
N SER A 52 -1.90 -7.02 12.07
CA SER A 52 -3.21 -6.75 12.68
C SER A 52 -4.23 -7.85 12.38
N VAL A 53 -4.28 -8.31 11.13
CA VAL A 53 -5.12 -9.43 10.69
C VAL A 53 -4.68 -10.74 11.37
N LEU A 54 -3.38 -11.01 11.43
CA LEU A 54 -2.85 -12.19 12.10
C LEU A 54 -3.23 -12.23 13.58
N ILE A 55 -3.14 -11.09 14.28
CA ILE A 55 -3.54 -10.96 15.68
C ILE A 55 -5.05 -11.21 15.82
N ALA A 56 -5.87 -10.60 14.96
CA ALA A 56 -7.32 -10.82 14.99
C ALA A 56 -7.72 -12.30 14.76
N LEU A 57 -7.02 -12.98 13.86
CA LEU A 57 -7.19 -14.42 13.63
C LEU A 57 -6.74 -15.26 14.84
N ARG A 58 -5.63 -14.91 15.50
CA ARG A 58 -5.18 -15.56 16.74
C ARG A 58 -6.19 -15.40 17.87
N LEU A 59 -6.90 -14.28 17.91
CA LEU A 59 -8.01 -14.03 18.84
C LEU A 59 -9.31 -14.73 18.44
N LYS A 60 -9.30 -15.56 17.38
CA LYS A 60 -10.48 -16.22 16.78
C LYS A 60 -11.62 -15.25 16.44
N ASN A 61 -11.29 -13.98 16.16
CA ASN A 61 -12.26 -12.95 15.84
C ASN A 61 -12.21 -12.60 14.34
N ILE A 62 -12.98 -13.35 13.55
CA ILE A 62 -13.04 -13.20 12.09
C ILE A 62 -13.65 -11.84 11.70
N ASN A 63 -14.63 -11.35 12.47
CA ASN A 63 -15.25 -10.05 12.22
C ASN A 63 -14.24 -8.91 12.34
N LEU A 64 -13.34 -8.98 13.33
CA LEU A 64 -12.27 -8.00 13.50
C LEU A 64 -11.24 -8.07 12.36
N ALA A 65 -10.85 -9.29 11.95
CA ALA A 65 -9.94 -9.48 10.84
C ALA A 65 -10.51 -8.88 9.54
N MET A 66 -11.79 -9.15 9.26
CA MET A 66 -12.48 -8.65 8.07
C MET A 66 -12.67 -7.12 8.13
N GLY A 67 -13.01 -6.58 9.30
CA GLY A 67 -13.10 -5.13 9.52
C GLY A 67 -11.76 -4.42 9.30
N SER A 68 -10.65 -5.01 9.75
CA SER A 68 -9.31 -4.45 9.54
C SER A 68 -8.92 -4.41 8.07
N ILE A 69 -9.24 -5.45 7.30
CA ILE A 69 -8.94 -5.53 5.86
C ILE A 69 -9.79 -4.52 5.09
N LEU A 70 -11.11 -4.56 5.27
CA LEU A 70 -12.05 -3.70 4.55
C LEU A 70 -11.84 -2.22 4.89
N GLY A 71 -11.63 -1.92 6.17
CA GLY A 71 -11.39 -0.55 6.64
C GLY A 71 -10.19 0.09 5.97
N ARG A 72 -9.10 -0.67 5.77
CA ARG A 72 -7.90 -0.16 5.08
C ARG A 72 -8.17 0.20 3.62
N TYR A 73 -8.90 -0.63 2.88
CA TYR A 73 -9.22 -0.33 1.47
C TYR A 73 -10.11 0.91 1.34
N ILE A 74 -11.12 1.03 2.21
CA ILE A 74 -11.98 2.22 2.25
C ILE A 74 -11.16 3.46 2.62
N PHE A 75 -10.29 3.36 3.62
CA PHE A 75 -9.43 4.48 4.04
C PHE A 75 -8.48 4.93 2.93
N ASN A 76 -7.90 4.00 2.16
CA ASN A 76 -7.07 4.35 1.01
C ASN A 76 -7.86 5.08 -0.08
N MET A 77 -9.10 4.67 -0.37
CA MET A 77 -9.97 5.39 -1.30
C MET A 77 -10.31 6.80 -0.79
N LEU A 78 -10.62 6.94 0.50
CA LEU A 78 -10.91 8.24 1.12
C LEU A 78 -9.70 9.19 1.08
N ILE A 79 -8.49 8.69 1.30
CA ILE A 79 -7.27 9.49 1.15
C ILE A 79 -7.12 9.94 -0.30
N LEU A 80 -7.35 9.06 -1.26
CA LEU A 80 -7.22 9.39 -2.68
C LEU A 80 -8.23 10.47 -3.08
N GLU A 81 -9.50 10.29 -2.73
CA GLU A 81 -10.58 11.24 -2.97
C GLU A 81 -10.35 12.57 -2.25
N GLY A 82 -9.92 12.53 -0.99
CA GLY A 82 -9.57 13.73 -0.23
C GLY A 82 -8.36 14.47 -0.81
N SER A 83 -7.38 13.73 -1.35
CA SER A 83 -6.22 14.33 -2.02
C SER A 83 -6.64 14.99 -3.34
N ASP A 84 -7.55 14.37 -4.09
CA ASP A 84 -8.09 14.90 -5.34
C ASP A 84 -8.85 16.22 -5.13
N LEU A 85 -9.58 16.34 -4.01
CA LEU A 85 -10.26 17.60 -3.63
C LEU A 85 -9.29 18.75 -3.33
N ILE A 86 -8.09 18.45 -2.82
CA ILE A 86 -7.06 19.45 -2.51
C ILE A 86 -6.23 19.78 -3.76
N TYR A 87 -6.08 18.82 -4.67
CA TYR A 87 -5.28 18.96 -5.87
C TYR A 87 -6.03 19.74 -6.96
N ARG A 88 -5.55 20.96 -7.27
CA ARG A 88 -6.23 21.90 -8.18
C ARG A 88 -5.85 21.79 -9.66
N GLU A 89 -4.87 20.96 -10.00
CA GLU A 89 -4.31 20.85 -11.37
C GLU A 89 -5.03 19.80 -12.25
N GLY A 90 -6.17 19.28 -11.81
CA GLY A 90 -6.94 18.22 -12.48
C GLY A 90 -7.01 16.95 -11.63
N ALA A 91 -7.71 15.91 -12.09
CA ALA A 91 -7.78 14.66 -11.34
C ALA A 91 -6.37 14.04 -11.26
N ILE A 92 -5.92 13.68 -10.06
CA ILE A 92 -4.61 13.06 -9.81
C ILE A 92 -4.45 11.80 -10.67
N ILE A 93 -5.55 11.09 -10.93
CA ILE A 93 -5.53 9.86 -11.72
C ILE A 93 -5.20 10.13 -13.20
N THR A 94 -5.55 11.31 -13.74
CA THR A 94 -5.27 11.68 -15.14
C THR A 94 -3.84 12.17 -15.39
N SER A 95 -3.19 12.80 -14.41
CA SER A 95 -1.80 13.28 -14.55
C SER A 95 -0.75 12.18 -14.41
N VAL A 96 -1.17 10.97 -14.03
CA VAL A 96 -0.33 9.83 -13.62
C VAL A 96 -0.24 8.76 -14.72
N LEU A 97 -0.92 8.94 -15.88
CA LEU A 97 -1.00 7.93 -16.93
C LEU A 97 0.36 7.56 -17.57
N ASP A 98 1.26 8.52 -17.78
CA ASP A 98 2.46 8.27 -18.58
C ASP A 98 3.55 7.50 -17.82
N SER A 99 3.62 7.61 -16.50
CA SER A 99 4.65 6.97 -15.66
C SER A 99 4.24 5.61 -15.11
N HIS A 100 2.95 5.28 -15.07
CA HIS A 100 2.43 4.07 -14.40
C HIS A 100 2.02 2.93 -15.32
N LEU A 101 2.08 3.11 -16.65
CA LEU A 101 1.77 2.03 -17.61
C LEU A 101 2.61 0.77 -17.33
N THR A 102 3.91 0.96 -17.07
CA THR A 102 4.84 -0.13 -16.75
C THR A 102 4.48 -0.83 -15.43
N THR A 103 4.10 -0.06 -14.40
CA THR A 103 3.66 -0.65 -13.12
C THR A 103 2.34 -1.39 -13.24
N ALA A 104 1.38 -0.86 -14.03
CA ALA A 104 0.09 -1.48 -14.25
C ALA A 104 0.23 -2.84 -14.97
N ILE A 105 1.11 -2.92 -15.97
CA ILE A 105 1.41 -4.17 -16.66
C ILE A 105 2.01 -5.20 -15.70
N CYS A 106 3.01 -4.81 -14.90
CA CYS A 106 3.64 -5.71 -13.92
C CYS A 106 2.63 -6.23 -12.88
N VAL A 107 1.77 -5.36 -12.34
CA VAL A 107 0.73 -5.76 -11.38
C VAL A 107 -0.29 -6.70 -12.02
N THR A 108 -0.66 -6.46 -13.28
CA THR A 108 -1.60 -7.32 -14.01
C THR A 108 -1.01 -8.72 -14.21
N ILE A 109 0.26 -8.81 -14.63
CA ILE A 109 0.97 -10.10 -14.79
C ILE A 109 1.06 -10.85 -13.45
N LEU A 110 1.48 -10.17 -12.39
CA LEU A 110 1.56 -10.76 -11.04
C LEU A 110 0.19 -11.26 -10.55
N SER A 111 -0.87 -10.50 -10.82
CA SER A 111 -2.24 -10.87 -10.44
C SER A 111 -2.70 -12.13 -11.18
N VAL A 112 -2.40 -12.24 -12.48
CA VAL A 112 -2.71 -13.44 -13.28
C VAL A 112 -1.95 -14.66 -12.76
N ILE A 113 -0.66 -14.51 -12.45
CA ILE A 113 0.16 -15.59 -11.87
C ILE A 113 -0.41 -16.01 -10.51
N ALA A 114 -0.77 -15.07 -9.65
CA ALA A 114 -1.34 -15.36 -8.33
C ALA A 114 -2.67 -16.14 -8.44
N ILE A 115 -3.56 -15.73 -9.34
CA ILE A 115 -4.82 -16.44 -9.63
C ILE A 115 -4.53 -17.86 -10.11
N TRP A 116 -3.58 -18.01 -11.05
CA TRP A 116 -3.21 -19.31 -11.59
C TRP A 116 -2.66 -20.26 -10.52
N VAL A 117 -1.79 -19.78 -9.63
CA VAL A 117 -1.27 -20.56 -8.49
C VAL A 117 -2.39 -21.00 -7.55
N VAL A 118 -3.36 -20.13 -7.26
CA VAL A 118 -4.51 -20.48 -6.41
C VAL A 118 -5.38 -21.56 -7.05
N PHE A 119 -5.58 -21.50 -8.37
CA PHE A 119 -6.33 -22.52 -9.11
C PHE A 119 -5.59 -23.86 -9.16
N MET A 120 -4.27 -23.86 -9.34
CA MET A 120 -3.47 -25.09 -9.31
C MET A 120 -3.44 -25.75 -7.94
N LYS A 121 -3.49 -24.98 -6.85
CA LYS A 121 -3.53 -25.54 -5.49
C LYS A 121 -4.87 -26.21 -5.14
N LYS A 122 -5.89 -26.05 -6.00
CA LYS A 122 -7.22 -26.68 -5.88
C LYS A 122 -7.39 -27.95 -6.72
N ALA A 123 -6.38 -28.34 -7.51
CA ALA A 123 -6.33 -29.59 -8.28
C ALA A 123 -5.41 -30.61 -7.59
#